data_AF-A0A920SHU6-F1
#
_entry.id   AF-A0A920SHU6-F1
#
_cell.length_a   1.000
_cell.length_b   1.000
_cell.length_c   1.000
_cell.angle_alpha   90.00
_cell.angle_beta   90.00
_cell.angle_gamma   90.00
#
_symmetry.space_group_name_H-M   'P 1'
#
loop_
_entity.id
_entity.type
_entity.pdbx_description
1 polymer ?
#
loop_
_entity_poly.entity_id
_entity_poly.type
_entity_poly.pdbx_seq_one_letter_code
_entity_poly.pdbx_strand_id
1 'polypeptide(L)'
;MTLSIRMRDLRVALALCSTLLLAACLQPYRMEIQQGNIFDQSTLDQVKVGMTKKQVRFLLGTPLVSDPFHANRWDYFYSLYSHDQKLSERYQISVIFSEKGVSKIVRGQLPSNPAERPKRNRTNRAFLVVC
;
A
#
# COMPACT_ATOMS: atom_id res chain seq x y z
N MET A 1 7.68 -63.63 -5.21
CA MET A 1 7.33 -62.52 -6.14
C MET A 1 6.49 -61.42 -5.49
N THR A 2 5.57 -61.72 -4.56
CA THR A 2 4.69 -60.74 -3.89
C THR A 2 5.37 -59.78 -2.89
N LEU A 3 6.47 -60.20 -2.25
CA LEU A 3 7.20 -59.39 -1.26
C LEU A 3 7.96 -58.20 -1.88
N SER A 4 8.55 -58.41 -3.07
CA SER A 4 9.27 -57.36 -3.82
C SER A 4 8.31 -56.30 -4.38
N ILE A 5 7.08 -56.71 -4.74
CA ILE A 5 6.01 -55.81 -5.21
C ILE A 5 5.53 -54.90 -4.07
N ARG A 6 5.21 -55.47 -2.89
CA ARG A 6 4.83 -54.67 -1.71
C ARG A 6 5.91 -53.67 -1.25
N MET A 7 7.19 -54.03 -1.39
CA MET A 7 8.30 -53.12 -1.06
C MET A 7 8.49 -52.00 -2.08
N ARG A 8 8.18 -52.22 -3.36
CA ARG A 8 8.16 -51.17 -4.39
C ARG A 8 7.01 -50.19 -4.15
N ASP A 9 5.82 -50.71 -3.85
CA ASP A 9 4.64 -49.87 -3.58
C ASP A 9 4.84 -48.99 -2.33
N LEU A 10 5.46 -49.54 -1.27
CA LEU A 10 5.78 -48.78 -0.06
C LEU A 10 6.81 -47.67 -0.31
N ARG A 11 7.84 -47.92 -1.12
CA ARG A 11 8.84 -46.90 -1.48
C ARG A 11 8.27 -45.81 -2.36
N VAL A 12 7.39 -46.17 -3.30
CA VAL A 12 6.68 -45.21 -4.14
C VAL A 12 5.74 -44.34 -3.30
N ALA A 13 4.99 -44.93 -2.36
CA ALA A 13 4.13 -44.19 -1.45
C ALA A 13 4.91 -43.22 -0.55
N LEU A 14 6.07 -43.65 -0.02
CA LEU A 14 6.92 -42.80 0.82
C LEU A 14 7.52 -41.62 0.02
N ALA A 15 7.98 -41.88 -1.20
CA ALA A 15 8.50 -40.84 -2.09
C ALA A 15 7.41 -39.83 -2.48
N LEU A 16 6.20 -40.30 -2.79
CA LEU A 16 5.06 -39.44 -3.12
C LEU A 16 4.61 -38.58 -1.93
N CYS A 17 4.63 -39.14 -0.73
CA CYS A 17 4.30 -38.41 0.50
C CYS A 17 5.34 -37.33 0.79
N SER A 18 6.64 -37.64 0.63
CA SER A 18 7.70 -36.65 0.84
C SER A 18 7.61 -35.47 -0.13
N THR A 19 7.28 -35.72 -1.40
CA THR A 19 7.17 -34.66 -2.41
C THR A 19 5.93 -33.80 -2.19
N LEU A 20 4.81 -34.37 -1.74
CA LEU A 20 3.63 -33.60 -1.34
C LEU A 20 3.91 -32.70 -0.14
N LEU A 21 4.62 -33.19 0.88
CA LEU A 21 4.97 -32.40 2.07
C LEU A 21 5.89 -31.23 1.71
N LEU A 22 6.86 -31.44 0.82
CA LEU A 22 7.73 -30.39 0.31
C LEU A 22 6.98 -29.33 -0.51
N ALA A 23 5.97 -29.73 -1.28
CA ALA A 23 5.16 -28.80 -2.06
C ALA A 23 4.22 -27.93 -1.19
N ALA A 24 3.86 -28.39 0.01
CA ALA A 24 2.94 -27.67 0.91
C ALA A 24 3.58 -26.48 1.66
N CYS A 25 4.92 -26.39 1.73
CA CYS A 25 5.62 -25.30 2.45
C CYS A 25 5.83 -24.02 1.62
N LEU A 26 5.29 -23.92 0.41
CA LEU A 26 5.47 -22.75 -0.46
C LEU A 26 4.36 -21.72 -0.24
N GLN A 27 4.47 -20.91 0.81
CA GLN A 27 3.65 -19.71 0.93
C GLN A 27 4.26 -18.56 0.10
N PRO A 28 3.55 -18.00 -0.89
CA PRO A 28 4.05 -16.88 -1.66
C PRO A 28 4.11 -15.63 -0.79
N TYR A 29 5.31 -15.06 -0.66
CA TYR A 29 5.51 -13.79 0.04
C TYR A 29 4.71 -12.67 -0.64
N ARG A 30 3.89 -11.97 0.14
CA ARG A 30 3.16 -10.78 -0.31
C ARG A 30 3.85 -9.51 0.20
N MET A 31 4.07 -8.55 -0.68
CA MET A 31 4.61 -7.25 -0.26
C MET A 31 3.48 -6.30 0.12
N GLU A 32 3.72 -5.48 1.13
CA GLU A 32 2.88 -4.31 1.40
C GLU A 32 2.98 -3.33 0.24
N ILE A 33 1.84 -2.79 -0.20
CA ILE A 33 1.77 -1.88 -1.34
C ILE A 33 1.27 -0.53 -0.84
N GLN A 34 2.09 0.49 -1.03
CA GLN A 34 1.73 1.89 -0.82
C GLN A 34 1.32 2.50 -2.15
N GLN A 35 0.16 3.14 -2.22
CA GLN A 35 -0.34 3.76 -3.45
C GLN A 35 -0.75 5.21 -3.18
N GLY A 36 -0.49 6.08 -4.16
CA GLY A 36 -0.92 7.47 -4.13
C GLY A 36 0.16 8.46 -3.70
N ASN A 37 -0.29 9.65 -3.28
CA ASN A 37 0.56 10.74 -2.83
C ASN A 37 0.96 10.53 -1.37
N ILE A 38 2.25 10.47 -1.07
CA ILE A 38 2.77 10.45 0.30
C ILE A 38 2.89 11.89 0.78
N PHE A 39 2.15 12.25 1.83
CA PHE A 39 2.20 13.59 2.44
C PHE A 39 2.07 13.50 3.96
N ASP A 40 2.60 14.51 4.64
CA ASP A 40 2.56 14.63 6.10
C ASP A 40 1.42 15.54 6.52
N GLN A 41 0.83 15.33 7.70
CA GLN A 41 -0.10 16.33 8.24
C GLN A 41 0.59 17.67 8.52
N SER A 42 1.87 17.64 8.93
CA SER A 42 2.65 18.87 9.10
C SER A 42 2.79 19.69 7.81
N THR A 43 2.80 19.04 6.64
CA THR A 43 2.87 19.73 5.35
C THR A 43 1.48 20.20 4.91
N LEU A 44 0.43 19.44 5.23
CA LEU A 44 -0.95 19.85 5.02
C LEU A 44 -1.34 21.07 5.84
N ASP A 45 -0.88 21.16 7.08
CA ASP A 45 -1.18 22.28 7.98
C ASP A 45 -0.46 23.56 7.55
N GLN A 46 0.60 23.43 6.76
CA GLN A 46 1.23 24.58 6.09
C GLN A 46 0.39 25.11 4.93
N VAL A 47 -0.49 24.29 4.33
CA VAL A 47 -1.36 24.74 3.25
C VAL A 47 -2.47 25.63 3.81
N LYS A 48 -2.46 26.89 3.40
CA LYS A 48 -3.42 27.91 3.84
C LYS A 48 -4.34 28.34 2.70
N VAL A 49 -5.53 28.77 3.08
CA VAL A 49 -6.48 29.42 2.16
C VAL A 49 -5.81 30.66 1.55
N GLY A 50 -6.00 30.87 0.24
CA GLY A 50 -5.37 31.94 -0.53
C GLY A 50 -4.04 31.58 -1.20
N MET A 51 -3.48 30.38 -0.94
CA MET A 51 -2.27 29.94 -1.66
C MET A 51 -2.54 29.71 -3.16
N THR A 52 -1.55 29.98 -4.00
CA THR A 52 -1.64 29.69 -5.44
C THR A 52 -1.49 28.19 -5.73
N LYS A 53 -2.03 27.72 -6.87
CA LYS A 53 -1.84 26.33 -7.35
C LYS A 53 -0.36 25.91 -7.37
N LYS A 54 0.55 26.83 -7.72
CA LYS A 54 2.01 26.57 -7.75
C LYS A 54 2.58 26.33 -6.34
N GLN A 55 2.19 27.13 -5.36
CA GLN A 55 2.63 26.98 -3.97
C GLN A 55 2.11 25.68 -3.34
N VAL A 56 0.84 25.35 -3.57
CA VAL A 56 0.28 24.07 -3.09
C VAL A 56 1.02 22.89 -3.71
N ARG A 57 1.30 22.95 -5.02
CA ARG A 57 2.08 21.90 -5.71
C ARG A 57 3.51 21.79 -5.20
N PHE A 58 4.12 22.89 -4.76
CA PHE A 58 5.45 22.86 -4.16
C PHE A 58 5.46 22.14 -2.80
N LEU A 59 4.40 22.31 -2.00
CA LEU A 59 4.28 21.68 -0.69
C LEU A 59 3.82 20.21 -0.78
N LEU A 60 2.73 19.95 -1.49
CA LEU A 60 2.07 18.62 -1.53
C LEU A 60 2.45 17.78 -2.76
N GLY A 61 3.20 18.36 -3.70
CA GLY A 61 3.49 17.72 -4.98
C GLY A 61 2.31 17.78 -5.95
N THR A 62 2.47 17.07 -7.07
CA THR A 62 1.45 16.96 -8.12
C THR A 62 0.36 15.96 -7.69
N PRO A 63 -0.93 16.31 -7.78
CA PRO A 63 -2.00 15.36 -7.49
C PRO A 63 -1.94 14.19 -8.48
N LEU A 64 -2.14 12.97 -7.97
CA LEU A 64 -2.09 11.77 -8.80
C LEU A 64 -3.31 11.62 -9.72
N VAL A 65 -4.44 12.23 -9.32
CA VAL A 65 -5.69 12.23 -10.06
C VAL A 65 -6.08 13.68 -10.35
N SER A 66 -6.12 14.03 -11.64
CA SER A 66 -6.69 15.29 -12.11
C SER A 66 -8.00 14.97 -12.82
N ASP A 67 -9.12 15.33 -12.20
CA ASP A 67 -10.43 15.19 -12.83
C ASP A 67 -10.55 16.21 -13.99
N PRO A 68 -10.75 15.77 -15.25
CA PRO A 68 -10.91 16.67 -16.38
C PRO A 68 -12.15 17.57 -16.25
N PHE A 69 -13.17 17.15 -15.49
CA PHE A 69 -14.39 17.93 -15.28
C PHE A 69 -14.24 18.99 -14.18
N HIS A 70 -13.27 18.82 -13.28
CA HIS A 70 -13.03 19.73 -12.15
C HIS A 70 -11.58 20.22 -12.11
N ALA A 71 -11.17 20.99 -13.12
CA ALA A 71 -9.82 21.57 -13.23
C ALA A 71 -9.40 22.49 -12.05
N ASN A 72 -10.36 22.88 -11.23
CA ASN A 72 -10.17 23.69 -10.03
C ASN A 72 -10.22 22.87 -8.73
N ARG A 73 -10.20 21.54 -8.79
CA ARG A 73 -10.15 20.66 -7.62
C ARG A 73 -8.99 19.69 -7.79
N TRP A 74 -8.12 19.65 -6.79
CA TRP A 74 -7.04 18.65 -6.72
C TRP A 74 -7.32 17.68 -5.59
N ASP A 75 -7.35 16.39 -5.93
CA ASP A 75 -7.55 15.32 -4.98
C ASP A 75 -6.22 14.60 -4.73
N TYR A 76 -5.79 14.61 -3.48
CA TYR A 76 -4.66 13.85 -2.98
C TYR A 76 -5.18 12.60 -2.29
N PHE A 77 -4.75 11.44 -2.77
CA PHE A 77 -5.17 10.15 -2.27
C PHE A 77 -3.96 9.34 -1.84
N TYR A 78 -4.07 8.63 -0.71
CA TYR A 78 -3.10 7.67 -0.22
C TYR A 78 -3.82 6.41 0.27
N SER A 79 -3.27 5.25 -0.03
CA SER A 79 -3.70 3.98 0.56
C SER A 79 -2.53 3.07 0.86
N LEU A 80 -2.60 2.41 2.02
CA LEU A 80 -1.67 1.38 2.46
C LEU A 80 -2.39 0.04 2.56
N TYR A 81 -1.94 -0.92 1.75
CA TYR A 81 -2.36 -2.31 1.86
C TYR A 81 -1.29 -3.09 2.63
N SER A 82 -1.70 -3.71 3.74
CA SER A 82 -0.86 -4.60 4.54
C SER A 82 -0.74 -5.99 3.92
N HIS A 83 0.17 -6.81 4.45
CA HIS A 83 0.44 -8.18 3.99
C HIS A 83 -0.82 -9.06 3.89
N ASP A 84 -1.80 -8.86 4.78
CA ASP A 84 -3.07 -9.59 4.83
C ASP A 84 -4.14 -9.06 3.83
N GLN A 85 -3.74 -8.22 2.87
CA GLN A 85 -4.62 -7.56 1.88
C GLN A 85 -5.76 -6.72 2.46
N LYS A 86 -5.82 -6.56 3.79
CA LYS A 86 -6.70 -5.60 4.45
C LYS A 86 -6.17 -4.20 4.19
N LEU A 87 -7.08 -3.31 3.82
CA LEU A 87 -6.81 -1.88 3.75
C LEU A 87 -6.47 -1.42 5.17
N SER A 88 -5.20 -1.10 5.39
CA SER A 88 -4.71 -0.68 6.70
C SER A 88 -4.99 0.80 6.91
N GLU A 89 -4.64 1.62 5.91
CA GLU A 89 -4.77 3.07 6.01
C GLU A 89 -5.24 3.66 4.67
N ARG A 90 -6.08 4.69 4.77
CA ARG A 90 -6.58 5.45 3.61
C ARG A 90 -6.68 6.92 3.97
N TYR A 91 -6.02 7.77 3.18
CA TYR A 91 -6.07 9.22 3.33
C TYR A 91 -6.59 9.87 2.07
N GLN A 92 -7.50 10.83 2.23
CA GLN A 92 -8.06 11.59 1.13
C GLN A 92 -8.21 13.05 1.50
N ILE A 93 -7.71 13.92 0.62
CA ILE A 93 -7.77 15.37 0.79
C ILE A 93 -8.11 16.01 -0.54
N SER A 94 -9.07 16.92 -0.53
CA SER A 94 -9.47 17.67 -1.71
C SER A 94 -9.18 19.15 -1.48
N VAL A 95 -8.30 19.72 -2.31
CA VAL A 95 -8.02 21.14 -2.32
C VAL A 95 -8.82 21.78 -3.45
N ILE A 96 -9.70 22.70 -3.09
CA ILE A 96 -10.55 23.44 -4.04
C ILE A 96 -9.91 24.80 -4.27
N PHE A 97 -9.82 25.19 -5.54
CA PHE A 97 -9.25 26.44 -6.01
C PHE A 97 -10.34 27.34 -6.58
N SER A 98 -10.15 28.63 -6.43
CA SER A 98 -10.89 29.71 -7.09
C SER A 98 -9.90 30.63 -7.82
N GLU A 99 -10.37 31.74 -8.39
CA GLU A 99 -9.54 32.68 -9.17
C GLU A 99 -8.37 33.25 -8.36
N LYS A 100 -8.56 33.41 -7.05
CA LYS A 100 -7.56 34.01 -6.13
C LYS A 100 -6.65 33.00 -5.44
N GLY A 101 -6.79 31.69 -5.69
CA GLY A 101 -6.02 30.63 -5.02
C GLY A 101 -6.89 29.59 -4.31
N VAL A 102 -6.35 28.93 -3.29
CA VAL A 102 -7.07 27.93 -2.48
C VAL A 102 -8.29 28.57 -1.82
N SER A 103 -9.48 28.04 -2.08
CA SER A 103 -10.74 28.49 -1.47
C SER A 103 -11.12 27.63 -0.27
N LYS A 104 -10.96 26.31 -0.38
CA LYS A 104 -11.36 25.36 0.67
C LYS A 104 -10.47 24.12 0.63
N ILE A 105 -10.17 23.59 1.81
CA ILE A 105 -9.49 22.31 1.99
C ILE A 105 -10.50 21.37 2.63
N VAL A 106 -10.88 20.32 1.91
CA VAL A 106 -11.76 19.26 2.42
C VAL A 106 -10.88 18.12 2.88
N ARG A 107 -10.92 17.85 4.18
CA ARG A 107 -10.22 16.76 4.83
C ARG A 107 -11.18 15.57 4.92
N GLY A 108 -10.83 14.46 4.27
CA GLY A 108 -11.55 13.20 4.41
C GLY A 108 -11.05 12.44 5.64
N GLN A 109 -10.68 11.19 5.44
CA GLN A 109 -10.07 10.35 6.48
C GLN A 109 -8.59 10.72 6.63
N LEU A 110 -8.16 11.04 7.85
CA LEU A 110 -6.77 11.41 8.18
C LEU A 110 -6.11 10.32 9.02
N PRO A 111 -4.75 10.27 9.06
CA PRO A 111 -4.02 9.38 9.96
C PRO A 111 -4.41 9.61 11.41
N SER A 112 -4.46 8.54 12.20
CA SER A 112 -4.56 8.64 13.67
C SER A 112 -3.35 9.35 14.28
N ASN A 113 -2.19 9.31 13.62
CA ASN A 113 -0.97 10.02 14.02
C ASN A 113 -0.62 11.16 13.04
N PRO A 114 -0.69 12.45 13.46
CA PRO A 114 -0.42 13.59 12.57
C PRO A 114 1.02 13.75 12.08
N ALA A 115 2.01 13.25 12.82
CA ALA A 115 3.41 13.60 12.56
C ALA A 115 4.17 12.57 11.72
N GLU A 116 3.54 11.46 11.33
CA GLU A 116 4.27 10.31 10.80
C GLU A 116 4.09 10.16 9.28
N ARG A 117 5.21 10.28 8.55
CA ARG A 117 5.31 9.77 7.18
C ARG A 117 5.00 8.28 7.21
N PRO A 118 4.15 7.76 6.31
CA PRO A 118 4.09 6.33 6.09
C PRO A 118 5.49 5.84 5.71
N LYS A 119 6.19 5.23 6.68
CA LYS A 119 7.54 4.73 6.43
C LYS A 119 7.39 3.49 5.57
N ARG A 120 8.00 3.49 4.39
CA ARG A 120 8.18 2.25 3.63
C ARG A 120 8.93 1.27 4.52
N ASN A 121 8.22 0.24 5.01
CA ASN A 121 8.81 -0.79 5.83
C ASN A 121 9.82 -1.59 4.98
N ARG A 122 11.05 -1.09 4.92
CA ARG A 122 12.16 -1.67 4.13
C ARG A 122 12.75 -2.90 4.84
N THR A 123 12.25 -3.21 6.03
CA THR A 123 12.74 -4.25 6.95
C THR A 123 12.22 -5.64 6.62
N ASN A 124 11.45 -5.83 5.55
CA ASN A 124 11.13 -7.17 5.04
C ASN A 124 12.24 -7.70 4.11
N ARG A 125 13.50 -7.59 4.55
CA ARG A 125 14.66 -8.29 3.98
C ARG A 125 15.01 -9.52 4.84
N ALA A 126 14.00 -10.30 5.19
CA ALA A 126 14.13 -11.70 5.58
C ALA A 126 13.10 -12.43 4.70
N PHE A 127 13.46 -13.20 3.67
CA PHE A 127 14.25 -14.43 3.78
C PHE A 127 13.93 -15.19 5.05
N LEU A 128 12.64 -15.38 5.34
CA LEU A 128 12.20 -16.42 6.26
C LEU A 128 10.83 -16.91 5.77
N VAL A 129 10.89 -17.84 4.82
CA VAL A 129 9.85 -18.84 4.65
C VAL A 129 10.09 -19.82 5.80
N VAL A 130 9.22 -19.81 6.80
CA VAL A 130 9.23 -20.79 7.88
C VAL A 130 7.90 -21.52 7.83
N CYS A 131 7.96 -22.74 7.29
CA CYS A 131 7.48 -23.87 8.08
C CYS A 131 8.36 -23.94 9.33
#